data_AF-A0A397TQR7-F1
#
_entry.id   AF-A0A397TQR7-F1
#
_cell.length_a   1.000
_cell.length_b   1.000
_cell.length_c   1.000
_cell.angle_alpha   90.00
_cell.angle_beta   90.00
_cell.angle_gamma   90.00
#
_symmetry.space_group_name_H-M   'P 1'
#
loop_
_entity.id
_entity.type
_entity.pdbx_description
1 polymer ?
#
loop_
_entity_poly.entity_id
_entity_poly.type
_entity_poly.pdbx_seq_one_letter_code
_entity_poly.pdbx_strand_id
1 'polypeptide(L)'
;MWEISSGKPSYYDRKHDSILAKEICDGLRPTFAKEIPLIYVQLANQCMSANASERPSASDLQEYLDSWAKKAFYIKIFKDADININKHESESSNNCINTMFSYKSIARLIGSEHTNLKDSSENQFCILDNLM
;
A
#
# COMPACT_ATOMS: atom_id res chain seq x y z
N MET A 1 -3.92 0.06 -3.29
CA MET A 1 -2.91 1.15 -3.23
C MET A 1 -2.54 1.50 -1.79
N TRP A 2 -3.50 1.83 -0.92
CA TRP A 2 -3.21 2.16 0.48
C TRP A 2 -2.54 1.02 1.25
N GLU A 3 -3.09 -0.21 1.18
CA GLU A 3 -2.52 -1.36 1.90
C GLU A 3 -1.09 -1.68 1.50
N ILE A 4 -0.77 -1.49 0.21
CA ILE A 4 0.60 -1.69 -0.31
C ILE A 4 1.54 -0.63 0.27
N SER A 5 1.11 0.63 0.35
CA SER A 5 1.94 1.70 0.93
C SER A 5 2.06 1.63 2.46
N SER A 6 1.03 1.11 3.16
CA SER A 6 1.03 1.04 4.63
C SER A 6 1.59 -0.28 5.15
N GLY A 7 1.61 -1.32 4.32
CA GLY A 7 1.92 -2.69 4.72
C GLY A 7 0.89 -3.27 5.70
N LYS A 8 -0.32 -2.70 5.77
CA LYS A 8 -1.37 -3.07 6.73
C LYS A 8 -2.73 -3.20 6.04
N PRO A 9 -3.61 -4.08 6.53
CA PRO A 9 -5.01 -4.12 6.08
C PRO A 9 -5.70 -2.76 6.27
N SER A 10 -6.62 -2.41 5.36
CA SER A 10 -7.39 -1.18 5.47
C SER A 10 -8.17 -1.13 6.79
N TYR A 11 -8.04 -0.01 7.51
CA TYR A 11 -8.68 0.20 8.82
C TYR A 11 -8.37 -0.93 9.83
N TYR A 12 -7.13 -1.45 9.83
CA TYR A 12 -6.69 -2.55 10.72
C TYR A 12 -6.89 -2.27 12.22
N ASP A 13 -6.97 -0.99 12.60
CA ASP A 13 -7.16 -0.49 13.95
C ASP A 13 -8.63 -0.35 14.35
N ARG A 14 -9.56 -0.73 13.47
CA ARG A 14 -11.01 -0.59 13.67
C ARG A 14 -11.74 -1.90 13.42
N LYS A 15 -12.87 -2.06 14.12
CA LYS A 15 -13.78 -3.18 13.87
C LYS A 15 -14.45 -3.01 12.50
N HIS A 16 -14.51 -4.09 11.73
CA HIS A 16 -15.17 -4.11 10.42
C HIS A 16 -16.67 -4.38 10.61
N ASP A 17 -17.39 -3.34 11.01
CA ASP A 17 -18.84 -3.39 11.26
C ASP A 17 -19.60 -2.32 10.45
N SER A 18 -20.92 -2.26 10.66
CA SER A 18 -21.80 -1.33 9.96
C SER A 18 -21.50 0.15 10.27
N ILE A 19 -20.86 0.45 11.42
CA ILE A 19 -20.47 1.82 11.77
C ILE A 19 -19.33 2.25 10.85
N LEU A 20 -18.28 1.43 10.72
CA LEU A 20 -17.18 1.72 9.80
C LEU A 20 -17.66 1.82 8.35
N ALA A 21 -18.55 0.91 7.92
CA ALA A 21 -19.13 0.96 6.58
C ALA A 21 -19.87 2.27 6.30
N LYS A 22 -20.66 2.75 7.28
CA LYS A 22 -21.36 4.04 7.17
C LYS A 22 -20.38 5.20 7.04
N GLU A 23 -19.34 5.26 7.87
CA GLU A 23 -18.35 6.34 7.79
C GLU A 23 -17.61 6.36 6.45
N ILE A 24 -17.31 5.20 5.86
CA ILE A 24 -16.71 5.11 4.52
C ILE A 24 -17.67 5.67 3.46
N CYS A 25 -18.96 5.35 3.54
CA CYS A 25 -19.99 5.94 2.69
C CYS A 25 -20.10 7.46 2.88
N ASP A 26 -19.92 7.95 4.10
CA ASP A 26 -19.92 9.37 4.45
C ASP A 26 -18.60 10.08 4.06
N GLY A 27 -17.64 9.36 3.48
CA GLY A 27 -16.41 9.95 2.92
C GLY A 27 -15.14 9.70 3.72
N LEU A 28 -15.16 8.87 4.77
CA LEU A 28 -13.95 8.43 5.45
C LEU A 28 -13.01 7.75 4.44
N ARG A 29 -11.76 8.21 4.37
CA ARG A 29 -10.71 7.64 3.52
C ARG A 29 -9.43 7.43 4.33
N PRO A 30 -8.64 6.41 3.98
CA PRO A 30 -7.42 6.15 4.70
C PRO A 30 -6.37 7.23 4.38
N THR A 31 -5.56 7.59 5.38
CA THR A 31 -4.52 8.63 5.26
C THR A 31 -3.18 8.02 4.92
N PHE A 32 -2.38 8.72 4.11
CA PHE A 32 -1.05 8.29 3.71
C PHE A 32 0.02 8.94 4.58
N ALA A 33 1.11 8.20 4.82
CA ALA A 33 2.29 8.74 5.49
C ALA A 33 2.96 9.82 4.61
N LYS A 34 3.71 10.74 5.21
CA LYS A 34 4.31 11.88 4.50
C LYS A 34 5.43 11.46 3.54
N GLU A 35 5.99 10.29 3.80
CA GLU A 35 7.06 9.65 3.06
C GLU A 35 6.57 9.06 1.73
N ILE A 36 5.26 8.84 1.59
CA ILE A 36 4.67 8.33 0.36
C ILE A 36 4.71 9.41 -0.73
N PRO A 37 5.23 9.12 -1.94
CA PRO A 37 5.28 10.09 -3.02
C PRO A 37 3.91 10.71 -3.34
N LEU A 38 3.88 12.03 -3.46
CA LEU A 38 2.64 12.78 -3.70
C LEU A 38 1.88 12.29 -4.94
N ILE A 39 2.59 11.92 -6.01
CA ILE A 39 1.99 11.37 -7.23
C ILE A 39 1.21 10.07 -6.99
N TYR A 40 1.66 9.25 -6.05
CA TYR A 40 1.00 8.00 -5.67
C TYR A 40 -0.24 8.29 -4.80
N VAL A 41 -0.11 9.24 -3.86
CA VAL A 41 -1.22 9.69 -3.02
C VAL A 41 -2.33 10.31 -3.86
N GLN A 42 -1.98 11.14 -4.85
CA GLN A 42 -2.93 11.74 -5.78
C GLN A 42 -3.70 10.68 -6.56
N LEU A 43 -3.00 9.72 -7.17
CA LEU A 43 -3.64 8.63 -7.91
C LEU A 43 -4.53 7.76 -7.00
N ALA A 44 -4.06 7.43 -5.79
CA ALA A 44 -4.84 6.65 -4.85
C ALA A 44 -6.10 7.39 -4.39
N ASN A 45 -6.03 8.71 -4.18
CA ASN A 45 -7.19 9.52 -3.84
C ASN A 45 -8.20 9.58 -5.01
N GLN A 46 -7.73 9.67 -6.26
CA GLN A 46 -8.60 9.60 -7.44
C GLN A 46 -9.34 8.25 -7.51
N CYS A 47 -8.64 7.13 -7.28
CA CYS A 47 -9.26 5.79 -7.19
C CYS A 47 -10.36 5.70 -6.13
N MET A 48 -10.24 6.47 -5.06
CA MET A 48 -11.18 6.46 -3.93
C MET A 48 -12.20 7.61 -3.97
N SER A 49 -12.30 8.36 -5.08
CA SER A 49 -13.25 9.48 -5.19
C SER A 49 -14.68 9.01 -4.94
N ALA A 50 -15.44 9.83 -4.21
CA ALA A 50 -16.89 9.63 -4.04
C ALA A 50 -17.62 9.75 -5.38
N ASN A 51 -17.12 10.59 -6.28
CA ASN A 51 -17.60 10.71 -7.63
C ASN A 51 -17.03 9.57 -8.49
N ALA A 52 -17.89 8.68 -8.96
CA ALA A 52 -17.47 7.54 -9.79
C ALA A 52 -16.81 7.97 -11.11
N SER A 53 -17.20 9.11 -11.67
CA SER A 53 -16.65 9.63 -12.94
C SER A 53 -15.22 10.17 -12.81
N GLU A 54 -14.75 10.44 -11.59
CA GLU A 54 -13.37 10.86 -11.34
C GLU A 54 -12.42 9.67 -11.13
N ARG A 55 -12.96 8.45 -11.00
CA ARG A 55 -12.15 7.26 -10.79
C ARG A 55 -11.49 6.87 -12.12
N PRO A 56 -10.16 6.68 -12.15
CA PRO A 56 -9.49 6.18 -13.34
C PRO A 56 -9.98 4.77 -13.66
N SER A 57 -10.04 4.44 -14.94
CA SER A 57 -10.25 3.07 -15.37
C SER A 57 -9.04 2.20 -15.04
N ALA A 58 -9.21 0.89 -15.11
CA ALA A 58 -8.08 -0.03 -14.97
C ALA A 58 -7.01 0.21 -16.07
N SER A 59 -7.42 0.64 -17.26
CA SER A 59 -6.51 0.99 -18.36
C SER A 59 -5.68 2.23 -18.02
N ASP A 60 -6.34 3.29 -17.52
CA ASP A 60 -5.64 4.51 -17.11
C ASP A 60 -4.63 4.21 -15.98
N LEU A 61 -5.03 3.39 -15.01
CA LEU A 61 -4.15 2.94 -13.93
C LEU A 61 -2.92 2.20 -14.46
N GLN A 62 -3.11 1.28 -15.41
CA GLN A 62 -2.00 0.58 -16.05
C GLN A 62 -1.06 1.57 -16.73
N GLU A 63 -1.58 2.54 -17.49
CA GLU A 63 -0.76 3.55 -18.16
C GLU A 63 0.05 4.41 -17.19
N TYR A 64 -0.55 4.82 -16.06
CA TYR A 64 0.17 5.55 -15.01
C TYR A 64 1.33 4.73 -14.45
N LEU A 65 1.05 3.49 -14.04
CA LEU A 65 2.05 2.59 -13.45
C LEU A 65 3.17 2.25 -14.45
N ASP A 66 2.83 1.95 -15.70
CA ASP A 66 3.79 1.70 -16.78
C ASP A 66 4.68 2.92 -17.07
N SER A 67 4.09 4.12 -17.08
CA SER A 67 4.84 5.36 -17.25
C SER A 67 5.82 5.58 -16.10
N TRP A 68 5.42 5.28 -14.86
CA TRP A 68 6.30 5.33 -13.71
C TRP A 68 7.43 4.30 -13.79
N ALA A 69 7.14 3.10 -14.32
CA ALA A 69 8.09 2.00 -14.50
C ALA A 69 9.19 2.29 -15.50
N LYS A 70 8.88 3.07 -16.54
CA LYS A 70 9.78 3.28 -17.68
C LYS A 70 10.60 4.57 -17.57
N LYS A 71 10.21 5.51 -16.70
CA LYS A 71 10.86 6.84 -16.62
C LYS A 71 11.73 6.97 -15.38
N ALA A 72 13.02 7.21 -15.59
CA ALA A 72 14.03 7.36 -14.54
C ALA A 72 13.65 8.38 -13.45
N PHE A 73 12.95 9.46 -13.82
CA PHE A 73 12.44 10.46 -12.89
C PHE A 73 11.53 9.85 -11.81
N TYR A 74 10.52 9.07 -12.22
CA TYR A 74 9.59 8.45 -11.28
C TYR A 74 10.28 7.36 -10.46
N ILE A 75 11.08 6.51 -11.10
CA ILE A 75 11.88 5.48 -10.41
C ILE A 75 12.69 6.10 -9.27
N LYS A 76 13.33 7.26 -9.50
CA LYS A 76 14.09 7.97 -8.48
C LYS A 76 13.20 8.42 -7.32
N ILE A 77 12.06 9.05 -7.59
CA ILE A 77 11.10 9.49 -6.55
C ILE A 77 10.71 8.34 -5.62
N PHE A 78 10.37 7.19 -6.21
CA PHE A 78 9.91 6.03 -5.45
C PHE A 78 11.05 5.36 -4.66
N LYS A 79 12.27 5.30 -5.23
CA LYS A 79 13.46 4.83 -4.49
C LYS A 79 13.83 5.75 -3.32
N ASP A 80 13.75 7.07 -3.51
CA ASP A 80 14.05 8.04 -2.45
C ASP A 80 13.03 7.93 -1.31
N ALA A 81 11.75 7.70 -1.62
CA ALA A 81 10.72 7.43 -0.63
C ALA A 81 11.00 6.15 0.17
N ASP A 82 11.35 5.05 -0.49
CA ASP A 82 11.69 3.79 0.16
C ASP A 82 12.87 3.94 1.14
N ILE A 83 13.90 4.73 0.78
CA ILE A 83 15.03 5.03 1.65
C ILE A 83 14.57 5.79 2.91
N ASN A 84 13.67 6.76 2.77
CA ASN A 84 13.19 7.56 3.89
C ASN A 84 12.33 6.74 4.86
N ILE A 85 11.48 5.85 4.34
CA ILE A 85 10.68 4.93 5.16
C ILE A 85 11.59 4.03 6.01
N ASN A 86 12.62 3.44 5.40
CA ASN A 86 13.53 2.53 6.10
C ASN A 86 14.34 3.21 7.23
N LYS A 87 14.68 4.50 7.09
CA LYS A 87 15.39 5.25 8.15
C LYS A 87 14.55 5.37 9.42
N HIS A 88 13.25 5.61 9.30
CA HIS A 88 12.35 5.72 10.44
C HIS A 88 12.11 4.38 11.16
N GLU A 89 12.30 3.25 10.49
CA GLU A 89 12.14 1.92 11.09
C GLU A 89 13.37 1.46 11.89
N SER A 90 14.56 1.97 11.57
CA SER A 90 15.80 1.63 12.29
C SER A 90 15.90 2.18 13.73
N GLU A 91 14.94 3.02 14.16
CA GLU A 91 14.86 3.56 15.51
C GLU A 91 13.89 2.78 16.44
N SER A 92 13.17 1.78 15.92
CA SER A 92 12.21 0.98 16.70
C SER A 92 12.47 -0.52 16.52
N SER A 93 13.45 -1.03 17.26
CA SER A 93 13.97 -2.40 17.16
C SER A 93 12.94 -3.52 17.41
N ASN A 94 12.97 -4.50 16.49
CA ASN A 94 12.83 -5.95 16.66
C ASN A 94 11.52 -6.53 17.24
N ASN A 95 10.64 -7.07 16.38
CA ASN A 95 10.37 -8.52 16.24
C ASN A 95 9.32 -8.77 15.14
N CYS A 96 9.43 -9.88 14.40
CA CYS A 96 8.58 -10.33 13.26
C CYS A 96 8.80 -9.61 11.91
N ILE A 97 10.02 -9.64 11.35
CA ILE A 97 10.27 -8.91 10.09
C ILE A 97 10.44 -9.79 8.82
N ASN A 98 10.61 -11.11 8.92
CA ASN A 98 11.04 -11.87 7.74
C ASN A 98 9.97 -12.27 6.69
N THR A 99 8.68 -12.06 6.93
CA THR A 99 7.63 -12.17 5.89
C THR A 99 7.04 -10.80 5.49
N MET A 100 7.44 -9.73 6.19
CA MET A 100 6.92 -8.36 6.10
C MET A 100 7.81 -7.43 5.26
N PHE A 101 9.09 -7.79 5.08
CA PHE A 101 10.02 -7.06 4.22
C PHE A 101 9.68 -7.10 2.72
N SER A 102 8.76 -7.97 2.28
CA SER A 102 8.49 -8.16 0.85
C SER A 102 7.58 -7.08 0.23
N TYR A 103 6.74 -6.40 1.03
CA TYR A 103 5.69 -5.50 0.54
C TYR A 103 5.87 -4.00 0.87
N LYS A 104 6.93 -3.61 1.60
CA LYS A 104 7.13 -2.20 2.00
C LYS A 104 7.76 -1.30 0.96
N SER A 105 8.33 -1.85 -0.11
CA SER A 105 8.99 -1.05 -1.15
C SER A 105 7.97 -0.62 -2.20
N ILE A 106 7.68 0.68 -2.26
CA ILE A 106 6.84 1.28 -3.30
C ILE A 106 7.51 1.07 -4.67
N ALA A 107 8.85 0.90 -4.71
CA ALA A 107 9.56 0.53 -5.94
C ALA A 107 9.14 -0.82 -6.54
N ARG A 108 8.63 -1.80 -5.77
CA ARG A 108 8.11 -3.07 -6.33
C ARG A 108 6.80 -2.90 -7.11
N LEU A 109 6.06 -1.81 -6.92
CA LEU A 109 4.88 -1.50 -7.75
C LEU A 109 5.25 -1.11 -9.18
N ILE A 110 6.53 -0.79 -9.42
CA ILE A 110 7.00 -0.04 -10.59
C ILE A 110 8.05 -0.85 -11.37
N GLY A 111 8.57 -1.96 -10.85
CA GLY A 111 9.54 -2.75 -11.57
C GLY A 111 9.81 -4.12 -10.96
N SER A 112 9.82 -5.11 -11.83
CA SER A 112 10.16 -6.51 -11.63
C SER A 112 11.49 -6.73 -10.90
N GLU A 113 11.44 -7.25 -9.68
CA GLU A 113 12.36 -8.28 -9.23
C GLU A 113 11.54 -9.53 -8.91
N HIS A 114 11.54 -10.48 -9.85
CA HIS A 114 11.20 -11.87 -9.59
C HIS A 114 12.25 -12.44 -8.62
N THR A 115 12.08 -12.21 -7.33
CA THR A 115 12.71 -13.06 -6.32
C THR A 115 11.82 -14.28 -6.18
N ASN A 116 12.24 -15.40 -6.77
CA ASN A 116 11.67 -16.74 -6.70
C ASN A 116 10.51 -16.91 -5.69
N LEU A 117 9.28 -16.95 -6.21
CA LEU A 117 8.18 -17.62 -5.53
C LEU A 117 8.57 -19.10 -5.42
N LYS A 118 9.11 -19.50 -4.27
CA LYS A 118 8.88 -20.86 -3.84
C LYS A 118 7.44 -20.89 -3.36
N ASP A 119 6.60 -21.54 -4.13
CA ASP A 119 5.36 -22.10 -3.60
C ASP A 119 5.71 -22.90 -2.35
N SER A 120 5.30 -22.39 -1.20
CA SER A 120 5.10 -23.21 -0.01
C SER A 120 3.72 -22.87 0.49
N SER A 121 2.80 -23.77 0.15
CA SER A 121 1.56 -24.01 0.86
C SER A 121 1.78 -23.90 2.37
N GLU A 122 1.41 -22.76 2.95
CA GLU A 122 0.99 -22.52 4.33
C GLU A 122 0.91 -21.00 4.54
N ASN A 123 -0.04 -20.36 3.84
CA ASN A 123 -0.57 -19.08 4.29
C ASN A 123 -1.36 -19.38 5.58
N GLN A 124 -0.68 -19.42 6.72
CA GLN A 124 -1.36 -19.42 8.00
C GLN A 124 -1.92 -18.02 8.22
N PHE A 125 -3.19 -17.88 7.85
CA PHE A 125 -4.05 -16.77 8.18
C PHE A 125 -4.07 -16.67 9.71
N CYS A 126 -3.34 -15.74 10.30
CA CYS A 126 -3.50 -15.43 11.72
C CYS A 126 -4.82 -14.67 11.89
N ILE A 127 -5.94 -15.39 11.85
CA ILE A 127 -7.14 -14.99 12.57
C ILE A 127 -6.77 -15.15 14.03
N LEU A 128 -6.59 -14.05 14.75
CA LEU A 128 -6.64 -14.10 16.21
C LEU A 128 -8.11 -14.30 16.60
N ASP A 129 -8.51 -15.57 16.66
CA ASP A 129 -9.61 -16.01 17.51
C ASP A 129 -9.21 -15.69 18.96
N ASN A 130 -9.74 -14.59 19.48
CA ASN A 130 -9.88 -14.39 20.92
C ASN A 130 -11.38 -14.30 21.24
N LEU A 131 -12.00 -15.47 21.26
CA LEU A 131 -13.22 -15.77 22.02
C LEU A 131 -12.88 -16.89 23.00
N MET A 132 -12.45 -16.52 24.21
CA MET A 132 -12.98 -17.04 25.48
C MET A 132 -12.47 -16.17 26.64
#